data_AF-A0A2S3WJK4-F1
#
_entry.id   AF-A0A2S3WJK4-F1
#
_cell.length_a   1.000
_cell.length_b   1.000
_cell.length_c   1.000
_cell.angle_alpha   90.00
_cell.angle_beta   90.00
_cell.angle_gamma   90.00
#
_symmetry.space_group_name_H-M   'P 1'
#
loop_
_entity.id
_entity.type
_entity.pdbx_description
1 polymer ?
#
loop_
_entity_poly.entity_id
_entity_poly.type
_entity_poly.pdbx_seq_one_letter_code
_entity_poly.pdbx_strand_id
1 'polypeptide(L)'
;MNPSIDLEAAKAAFFSSGGQLVVLEGFNYQPFRQRKHPEPKPKRSSPRHEKALNKQKAVARERAAKVAELAKTMSCGEVAALLGTTKGAMWGIAAREGFKFFSPPKKVKPEKAVIDQAEADRRIADQIIALRDTGASRCRVTAKLGIGDRKLQRIIAAFEIDFPLKR
;
A
#
# COMPACT_ATOMS: atom_id res chain seq x y z
N MET A 1 -40.44 23.78 66.22
CA MET A 1 -39.95 22.37 66.21
C MET A 1 -38.46 22.43 65.91
N ASN A 2 -37.61 22.05 66.86
CA ASN A 2 -36.16 22.05 66.66
C ASN A 2 -35.76 20.67 66.11
N PRO A 3 -35.46 20.52 64.80
CA PRO A 3 -35.36 19.22 64.15
C PRO A 3 -34.24 18.32 64.71
N SER A 4 -33.25 18.91 65.41
CA SER A 4 -32.17 18.17 66.07
C SER A 4 -32.65 17.34 67.26
N ILE A 5 -33.61 17.87 68.05
CA ILE A 5 -34.10 17.21 69.27
C ILE A 5 -34.97 16.01 68.90
N ASP A 6 -35.80 16.16 67.88
CA ASP A 6 -36.69 15.10 67.40
C ASP A 6 -35.91 13.90 66.83
N LEU A 7 -34.76 14.16 66.20
CA LEU A 7 -33.88 13.12 65.65
C LEU A 7 -33.20 12.31 66.79
N GLU A 8 -32.69 13.01 67.81
CA GLU A 8 -32.08 12.36 68.97
C GLU A 8 -33.08 11.53 69.76
N ALA A 9 -34.29 12.06 69.96
CA ALA A 9 -35.39 11.32 70.58
C ALA A 9 -35.78 10.07 69.78
N ALA A 10 -35.87 10.17 68.45
CA ALA A 10 -36.17 9.04 67.59
C ALA A 10 -35.08 7.95 67.61
N LYS A 11 -33.79 8.36 67.62
CA LYS A 11 -32.67 7.42 67.78
C LYS A 11 -32.73 6.72 69.14
N ALA A 12 -32.93 7.47 70.22
CA ALA A 12 -33.02 6.91 71.57
C ALA A 12 -34.18 5.92 71.72
N ALA A 13 -35.34 6.23 71.14
CA ALA A 13 -36.49 5.33 71.12
C ALA A 13 -36.18 4.01 70.37
N PHE A 14 -35.52 4.09 69.21
CA PHE A 14 -35.15 2.91 68.41
C PHE A 14 -34.19 1.96 69.15
N PHE A 15 -33.18 2.50 69.84
CA PHE A 15 -32.29 1.68 70.68
C PHE A 15 -33.00 1.15 71.93
N SER A 16 -33.89 1.94 72.54
CA SER A 16 -34.66 1.52 73.73
C SER A 16 -35.65 0.41 73.42
N SER A 17 -36.20 0.36 72.20
CA SER A 17 -37.04 -0.75 71.74
C SER A 17 -36.26 -2.01 71.37
N GLY A 18 -34.93 -2.02 71.58
CA GLY A 18 -34.06 -3.17 71.27
C GLY A 18 -33.50 -3.19 69.85
N GLY A 19 -33.60 -2.08 69.10
CA GLY A 19 -33.02 -1.95 67.77
C GLY A 19 -31.49 -1.97 67.83
N GLN A 20 -30.86 -2.76 66.96
CA GLN A 20 -29.40 -2.82 66.81
C GLN A 20 -28.98 -2.33 65.43
N LEU A 21 -27.85 -1.63 65.36
CA LEU A 21 -27.24 -1.26 64.10
C LEU A 21 -26.45 -2.44 63.55
N VAL A 22 -26.75 -2.83 62.32
CA VAL A 22 -25.95 -3.82 61.58
C VAL A 22 -25.04 -3.07 60.62
N VAL A 23 -23.73 -3.13 60.87
CA VAL A 23 -22.72 -2.64 59.94
C VAL A 23 -22.43 -3.75 58.95
N LEU A 24 -22.85 -3.58 57.70
CA LEU A 24 -22.58 -4.55 56.64
C LEU A 24 -21.10 -4.44 56.22
N GLU A 25 -20.42 -5.58 56.17
CA GLU A 25 -19.04 -5.64 55.67
C GLU A 25 -19.01 -5.22 54.18
N GLY A 26 -17.97 -4.46 53.82
CA GLY A 26 -17.76 -4.01 52.44
C GLY A 26 -17.61 -5.19 51.47
N PHE A 27 -18.06 -5.00 50.23
CA PHE A 27 -17.93 -6.02 49.20
C PHE A 27 -16.46 -6.18 48.75
N ASN A 28 -15.98 -7.41 48.68
CA ASN A 28 -14.68 -7.75 48.09
C ASN A 28 -14.84 -8.02 46.58
N TYR A 29 -14.24 -7.15 45.76
CA TYR A 29 -14.29 -7.30 44.31
C TYR A 29 -13.55 -8.55 43.83
N GLN A 30 -14.24 -9.39 43.04
CA GLN A 30 -13.64 -10.52 42.34
C GLN A 30 -13.67 -10.28 40.82
N PRO A 31 -12.52 -10.34 40.13
CA PRO A 31 -12.46 -10.16 38.68
C PRO A 31 -13.30 -11.18 37.91
N PHE A 32 -13.89 -10.74 36.80
CA PHE A 32 -14.67 -11.62 35.93
C PHE A 32 -13.82 -12.74 35.31
N ARG A 33 -14.37 -13.95 35.23
CA ARG A 33 -13.72 -15.09 34.59
C ARG A 33 -13.57 -14.84 33.09
N GLN A 34 -12.41 -15.18 32.53
CA GLN A 34 -12.16 -15.10 31.09
C GLN A 34 -13.11 -16.03 30.32
N ARG A 35 -13.80 -15.50 29.31
CA ARG A 35 -14.65 -16.30 28.42
C ARG A 35 -13.77 -17.20 27.55
N LYS A 36 -14.02 -18.52 27.58
CA LYS A 36 -13.43 -19.48 26.64
C LYS A 36 -14.43 -19.74 25.52
N HIS A 37 -14.03 -19.45 24.28
CA HIS A 37 -14.79 -19.91 23.12
C HIS A 37 -14.58 -21.42 22.96
N PRO A 38 -15.61 -22.18 22.56
CA PRO A 38 -15.44 -23.59 22.25
C PRO A 38 -14.46 -23.73 21.08
N GLU A 39 -13.64 -24.77 21.10
CA GLU A 39 -12.71 -25.05 20.00
C GLU A 39 -13.48 -25.19 18.68
N PRO A 40 -12.96 -24.62 17.57
CA PRO A 40 -13.64 -24.69 16.29
C PRO A 40 -13.78 -26.14 15.85
N LYS A 41 -15.03 -26.59 15.66
CA LYS A 41 -15.30 -27.96 15.17
C LYS A 41 -14.61 -28.15 13.80
N PRO A 42 -13.90 -29.27 13.57
CA PRO A 42 -13.27 -29.54 12.29
C PRO A 42 -14.35 -29.67 11.20
N LYS A 43 -14.16 -28.93 10.10
CA LYS A 43 -15.05 -29.03 8.92
C LYS A 43 -14.89 -30.43 8.32
N ARG A 44 -15.97 -31.21 8.23
CA ARG A 44 -15.97 -32.51 7.55
C ARG A 44 -15.73 -32.32 6.05
N SER A 45 -14.75 -33.01 5.46
CA SER A 45 -14.59 -33.04 4.01
C SER A 45 -15.80 -33.77 3.40
N SER A 46 -16.52 -33.09 2.51
CA SER A 46 -17.60 -33.74 1.76
C SER A 46 -17.02 -34.35 0.48
N PRO A 47 -17.29 -35.62 0.16
CA PRO A 47 -16.83 -36.26 -1.09
C PRO A 47 -17.28 -35.51 -2.36
N ARG A 48 -18.37 -34.74 -2.27
CA ARG A 48 -18.88 -33.89 -3.36
C ARG A 48 -17.90 -32.74 -3.67
N HIS A 49 -17.23 -32.21 -2.66
CA HIS A 49 -16.28 -31.11 -2.80
C HIS A 49 -14.99 -31.58 -3.51
N GLU A 50 -14.52 -32.79 -3.21
CA GLU A 50 -13.33 -33.38 -3.83
C GLU A 50 -13.52 -33.64 -5.33
N LYS A 51 -14.67 -34.20 -5.73
CA LYS A 51 -14.99 -34.42 -7.15
C LYS A 51 -15.09 -33.10 -7.94
N ALA A 52 -15.67 -32.05 -7.34
CA ALA A 52 -15.75 -30.73 -7.96
C ALA A 52 -14.37 -30.09 -8.14
N LEU A 53 -13.51 -30.18 -7.12
CA LEU A 53 -12.12 -29.72 -7.19
C LEU A 53 -11.34 -30.42 -8.32
N ASN A 54 -11.51 -31.73 -8.47
CA ASN A 54 -10.82 -32.49 -9.52
C ASN A 54 -11.25 -32.08 -10.93
N LYS A 55 -12.54 -31.83 -11.15
CA LYS A 55 -13.06 -31.31 -12.43
C LYS A 55 -12.49 -29.92 -12.76
N GLN A 56 -12.47 -29.01 -11.77
CA GLN A 56 -11.89 -27.67 -11.96
C GLN A 56 -10.39 -27.72 -12.28
N LYS A 57 -9.65 -28.62 -11.62
CA LYS A 57 -8.23 -28.85 -11.91
C LYS A 57 -8.01 -29.39 -13.33
N ALA A 58 -8.85 -30.32 -13.80
CA ALA A 58 -8.76 -30.85 -15.16
C ALA A 58 -8.98 -29.75 -16.21
N VAL A 59 -10.04 -28.95 -16.05
CA VAL A 59 -10.33 -27.82 -16.96
C VAL A 59 -9.20 -26.78 -16.93
N ALA A 60 -8.61 -26.52 -15.75
CA ALA A 60 -7.48 -25.60 -15.64
C ALA A 60 -6.23 -26.13 -16.39
N ARG A 61 -5.95 -27.43 -16.31
CA ARG A 61 -4.84 -28.08 -17.03
C ARG A 61 -5.05 -28.05 -18.55
N GLU A 62 -6.26 -28.29 -19.02
CA GLU A 62 -6.59 -28.20 -20.45
C GLU A 62 -6.41 -26.78 -20.99
N ARG A 63 -6.84 -25.77 -20.21
CA ARG A 63 -6.61 -24.35 -20.55
C ARG A 63 -5.14 -24.02 -20.56
N ALA A 64 -4.39 -24.48 -19.55
CA ALA A 64 -2.95 -24.30 -19.47
C ALA A 64 -2.22 -24.89 -20.68
N ALA A 65 -2.57 -26.11 -21.10
CA ALA A 65 -1.98 -26.75 -22.27
C ALA A 65 -2.23 -25.94 -23.55
N LYS A 66 -3.46 -25.42 -23.75
CA LYS A 66 -3.79 -24.54 -24.88
C LYS A 66 -2.96 -23.25 -24.87
N VAL A 67 -2.83 -22.61 -23.70
CA VAL A 67 -2.03 -21.40 -23.55
C VAL A 67 -0.54 -21.69 -23.79
N ALA A 68 -0.03 -22.84 -23.36
CA ALA A 68 1.36 -23.23 -23.56
C ALA A 68 1.70 -23.42 -25.05
N GLU A 69 0.79 -24.00 -25.84
CA GLU A 69 0.97 -24.10 -27.30
C GLU A 69 0.98 -22.72 -27.97
N LEU A 70 0.03 -21.85 -27.60
CA LEU A 70 -0.03 -20.48 -28.12
C LEU A 70 1.17 -19.62 -27.70
N ALA A 71 1.72 -19.87 -26.51
CA ALA A 71 2.85 -19.12 -25.97
C ALA A 71 4.14 -19.31 -26.78
N LYS A 72 4.26 -20.42 -27.52
CA LYS A 72 5.41 -20.67 -28.41
C LYS A 72 5.44 -19.70 -29.59
N THR A 73 4.28 -19.28 -30.08
CA THR A 73 4.14 -18.50 -31.33
C THR A 73 3.73 -17.05 -31.09
N MET A 74 2.96 -16.78 -30.02
CA MET A 74 2.33 -15.47 -29.78
C MET A 74 2.80 -14.81 -28.49
N SER A 75 2.71 -13.49 -28.46
CA SER A 75 2.99 -12.72 -27.25
C SER A 75 1.86 -12.83 -26.23
N CYS A 76 2.16 -12.64 -24.93
CA CYS A 76 1.16 -12.68 -23.85
C CYS A 76 -0.06 -11.78 -24.12
N GLY A 77 0.17 -10.62 -24.76
CA GLY A 77 -0.91 -9.70 -25.10
C GLY A 77 -1.83 -10.21 -26.21
N GLU A 78 -1.26 -10.87 -27.22
CA GLU A 78 -2.02 -11.47 -28.31
C GLU A 78 -2.83 -12.67 -27.82
N VAL A 79 -2.22 -13.54 -27.00
CA VAL A 79 -2.93 -14.69 -26.41
C VAL A 79 -4.08 -14.23 -25.52
N ALA A 80 -3.86 -13.19 -24.72
CA ALA A 80 -4.89 -12.60 -23.88
C ALA A 80 -6.07 -12.05 -24.72
N ALA A 81 -5.78 -11.36 -25.82
CA ALA A 81 -6.79 -10.84 -26.73
C ALA A 81 -7.58 -11.96 -27.42
N LEU A 82 -6.89 -13.01 -27.90
CA LEU A 82 -7.51 -14.16 -28.56
C LEU A 82 -8.46 -14.92 -27.65
N LEU A 83 -8.06 -15.13 -26.39
CA LEU A 83 -8.84 -15.87 -25.40
C LEU A 83 -9.85 -14.99 -24.64
N GLY A 84 -9.90 -13.69 -24.88
CA GLY A 84 -10.76 -12.75 -24.15
C GLY A 84 -10.45 -12.66 -22.65
N THR A 85 -9.18 -12.83 -22.28
CA THR A 85 -8.73 -12.85 -20.88
C THR A 85 -7.78 -11.70 -20.58
N THR A 86 -7.48 -11.47 -19.29
CA THR A 86 -6.53 -10.44 -18.90
C THR A 86 -5.09 -10.94 -19.02
N LYS A 87 -4.16 -10.04 -19.35
CA LYS A 87 -2.71 -10.35 -19.37
C LYS A 87 -2.22 -10.92 -18.04
N GLY A 88 -2.75 -10.43 -16.91
CA GLY A 88 -2.40 -10.92 -15.57
C GLY A 88 -2.77 -12.39 -15.36
N ALA A 89 -3.92 -12.83 -15.88
CA ALA A 89 -4.32 -14.24 -15.83
C ALA A 89 -3.35 -15.13 -16.62
N MET A 90 -2.90 -14.67 -17.80
CA MET A 90 -1.93 -15.39 -18.63
C MET A 90 -0.56 -15.50 -17.95
N TRP A 91 -0.06 -14.44 -17.33
CA TRP A 91 1.16 -14.49 -16.52
C TRP A 91 1.03 -15.45 -15.34
N GLY A 92 -0.14 -15.49 -14.70
CA GLY A 92 -0.42 -16.45 -13.63
C GLY A 92 -0.39 -17.90 -14.08
N ILE A 93 -0.90 -18.22 -15.28
CA ILE A 93 -0.83 -19.56 -15.87
C ILE A 93 0.61 -19.91 -16.22
N ALA A 94 1.33 -19.00 -16.89
CA ALA A 94 2.73 -19.19 -17.24
C ALA A 94 3.62 -19.44 -16.01
N ALA A 95 3.40 -18.71 -14.92
CA ALA A 95 4.14 -18.91 -13.67
C ALA A 95 3.84 -20.26 -12.99
N ARG A 96 2.61 -20.76 -13.09
CA ARG A 96 2.21 -22.06 -12.50
C ARG A 96 2.75 -23.25 -13.27
N GLU A 97 2.78 -23.13 -14.60
CA GLU A 97 3.15 -24.23 -15.50
C GLU A 97 4.60 -24.14 -15.99
N GLY A 98 5.30 -23.04 -15.70
CA GLY A 98 6.73 -22.88 -15.93
C GLY A 98 7.14 -22.55 -17.38
N PHE A 99 6.24 -22.01 -18.21
CA PHE A 99 6.57 -21.58 -19.57
C PHE A 99 6.65 -20.06 -19.71
N LYS A 100 7.22 -19.59 -20.82
CA LYS A 100 7.32 -18.16 -21.17
C LYS A 100 6.63 -17.90 -22.50
N PHE A 101 6.01 -16.74 -22.64
CA PHE A 101 5.45 -16.29 -23.91
C PHE A 101 6.55 -15.82 -24.86
N PHE A 102 6.27 -15.90 -26.16
CA PHE A 102 7.09 -15.28 -27.18
C PHE A 102 7.22 -13.78 -26.90
N SER A 103 8.46 -13.31 -26.76
CA SER A 103 8.77 -11.90 -26.60
C SER A 103 9.46 -11.45 -27.89
N PRO A 104 8.83 -10.61 -28.72
CA PRO A 104 9.52 -10.03 -29.84
C PRO A 104 10.74 -9.24 -29.35
N PRO A 105 11.82 -9.15 -30.13
CA PRO A 105 12.97 -8.32 -29.78
C PRO A 105 12.48 -6.91 -29.49
N LYS A 106 12.88 -6.35 -28.34
CA LYS A 106 12.52 -4.98 -27.98
C LYS A 106 12.99 -4.08 -29.10
N LYS A 107 12.06 -3.37 -29.75
CA LYS A 107 12.41 -2.27 -30.65
C LYS A 107 13.33 -1.36 -29.85
N VAL A 108 14.54 -1.14 -30.38
CA VAL A 108 15.47 -0.14 -29.84
C VAL A 108 14.63 1.13 -29.74
N LYS A 109 14.46 1.67 -28.53
CA LYS A 109 13.77 2.94 -28.37
C LYS A 109 14.45 3.88 -29.36
N PRO A 110 13.71 4.64 -30.18
CA PRO A 110 14.36 5.66 -31.01
C PRO A 110 15.21 6.45 -30.04
N GLU A 111 16.52 6.46 -30.26
CA GLU A 111 17.42 7.36 -29.55
C GLU A 111 16.74 8.71 -29.70
N LYS A 112 16.22 9.28 -28.59
CA LYS A 112 15.70 10.65 -28.66
C LYS A 112 16.83 11.43 -29.30
N ALA A 113 16.60 11.93 -30.53
CA ALA A 113 17.66 12.39 -31.39
C ALA A 113 18.56 13.28 -30.54
N VAL A 114 19.83 12.90 -30.39
CA VAL A 114 20.77 13.60 -29.51
C VAL A 114 20.78 15.10 -29.83
N ILE A 115 20.45 15.43 -31.08
CA ILE A 115 20.20 16.76 -31.64
C ILE A 115 19.09 17.52 -30.87
N ASP A 116 17.92 16.93 -30.66
CA ASP A 116 16.81 17.58 -29.93
C ASP A 116 17.18 17.88 -28.48
N GLN A 117 17.99 17.01 -27.86
CA GLN A 117 18.49 17.24 -26.50
C GLN A 117 19.51 18.37 -26.46
N ALA A 118 20.41 18.44 -27.44
CA ALA A 118 21.41 19.50 -27.52
C ALA A 118 20.77 20.88 -27.72
N GLU A 119 19.75 20.99 -28.58
CA GLU A 119 19.01 22.24 -28.77
C GLU A 119 18.23 22.66 -27.51
N ALA A 120 17.58 21.71 -26.84
CA ALA A 120 16.89 21.97 -25.59
C ALA A 120 17.87 22.41 -24.49
N ASP A 121 19.06 21.82 -24.45
CA ASP A 121 20.10 22.17 -23.47
C ASP A 121 20.70 23.55 -23.75
N ARG A 122 20.86 23.96 -25.02
CA ARG A 122 21.25 25.34 -25.40
C ARG A 122 20.25 26.37 -24.89
N ARG A 123 18.95 26.17 -25.14
CA ARG A 123 17.91 27.11 -24.67
C ARG A 123 17.90 27.25 -23.16
N ILE A 124 18.14 26.14 -22.45
CA ILE A 124 18.23 26.16 -20.97
C ILE A 124 19.52 26.86 -20.53
N ALA A 125 20.64 26.66 -21.22
CA ALA A 125 21.90 27.37 -20.94
C ALA A 125 21.73 28.89 -21.05
N ASP A 126 21.08 29.38 -22.11
CA ASP A 126 20.81 30.81 -22.29
C ASP A 126 19.96 31.39 -21.14
N GLN A 127 18.95 30.64 -20.69
CA GLN A 127 18.13 31.02 -19.53
C GLN A 127 18.94 31.01 -18.22
N ILE A 128 19.84 30.04 -18.05
CA ILE A 128 20.74 29.98 -16.89
C ILE A 128 21.67 31.19 -16.86
N ILE A 129 22.23 31.58 -18.01
CA ILE A 129 23.10 32.76 -18.13
C ILE A 129 22.32 34.04 -17.78
N ALA A 130 21.13 34.22 -18.36
CA ALA A 130 20.28 35.37 -18.04
C ALA A 130 19.95 35.45 -16.54
N LEU A 131 19.63 34.32 -15.90
CA LEU A 131 19.35 34.28 -14.46
C LEU A 131 20.62 34.51 -13.61
N ARG A 132 21.78 34.02 -14.05
CA ARG A 132 23.07 34.29 -13.41
C ARG A 132 23.38 35.79 -13.41
N ASP A 133 23.18 36.46 -14.54
CA ASP A 133 23.48 37.89 -14.68
C ASP A 133 22.57 38.75 -13.78
N THR A 134 21.34 38.29 -13.50
CA THR A 134 20.47 38.88 -12.48
C THR A 134 20.87 38.59 -11.02
N GLY A 135 21.97 37.84 -10.79
CA GLY A 135 22.50 37.51 -9.46
C GLY A 135 21.84 36.31 -8.77
N ALA A 136 21.09 35.47 -9.51
CA ALA A 136 20.46 34.28 -8.95
C ALA A 136 21.48 33.19 -8.58
N SER A 137 21.30 32.55 -7.42
CA SER A 137 22.10 31.39 -7.03
C SER A 137 21.63 30.11 -7.73
N ARG A 138 22.48 29.08 -7.79
CA ARG A 138 22.15 27.77 -8.41
C ARG A 138 20.82 27.18 -7.92
N CYS A 139 20.56 27.24 -6.62
CA CYS A 139 19.28 26.78 -6.03
C CYS A 139 18.07 27.61 -6.51
N ARG A 140 18.23 28.93 -6.70
CA ARG A 140 17.14 29.77 -7.24
C ARG A 140 16.92 29.50 -8.73
N VAL A 141 17.99 29.21 -9.48
CA VAL A 141 17.91 28.86 -10.91
C VAL A 141 17.17 27.54 -11.11
N THR A 142 17.50 26.49 -10.34
CA THR A 142 16.78 25.20 -10.39
C THR A 142 15.29 25.36 -10.06
N ALA A 143 14.97 26.13 -9.01
CA ALA A 143 13.59 26.40 -8.62
C ALA A 143 12.81 27.18 -9.69
N LYS A 144 13.43 28.19 -10.34
CA LYS A 144 12.78 28.98 -11.40
C LYS A 144 12.57 28.20 -12.69
N LEU A 145 13.53 27.36 -13.09
CA LEU A 145 13.48 26.60 -14.34
C LEU A 145 12.78 25.25 -14.20
N GLY A 146 12.43 24.82 -12.97
CA GLY A 146 11.81 23.53 -12.72
C GLY A 146 12.69 22.32 -13.08
N ILE A 147 14.01 22.52 -13.12
CA ILE A 147 14.99 21.49 -13.49
C ILE A 147 15.66 20.90 -12.25
N GLY A 148 15.91 19.59 -12.28
CA GLY A 148 16.68 18.92 -11.23
C GLY A 148 18.16 19.30 -11.24
N ASP A 149 18.81 19.25 -10.07
CA ASP A 149 20.21 19.67 -9.90
C ASP A 149 21.20 18.91 -10.80
N ARG A 150 20.99 17.60 -11.01
CA ARG A 150 21.81 16.81 -11.96
C ARG A 150 21.74 17.34 -13.39
N LYS A 151 20.56 17.80 -13.84
CA LYS A 151 20.39 18.38 -15.18
C LYS A 151 21.11 19.73 -15.26
N LEU A 152 20.99 20.55 -14.22
CA LEU A 152 21.70 21.82 -14.12
C LEU A 152 23.23 21.62 -14.15
N GLN A 153 23.77 20.71 -13.34
CA GLN A 153 25.21 20.40 -13.32
C GLN A 153 25.73 19.94 -14.69
N ARG A 154 24.98 19.08 -15.38
CA ARG A 154 25.33 18.63 -16.74
C ARG A 154 25.41 19.80 -17.72
N ILE A 155 24.43 20.71 -17.68
CA ILE A 155 24.39 21.88 -18.58
C ILE A 155 25.51 22.87 -18.22
N ILE A 156 25.75 23.12 -16.93
CA ILE A 156 26.87 23.95 -16.47
C ILE A 156 28.21 23.42 -17.00
N ALA A 157 28.44 22.11 -16.90
CA ALA A 157 29.67 21.49 -17.39
C ALA A 157 29.76 21.51 -18.92
N ALA A 158 28.65 21.31 -19.64
CA ALA A 158 28.63 21.29 -21.10
C ALA A 158 28.81 22.68 -21.74
N PHE A 159 28.39 23.74 -21.06
CA PHE A 159 28.46 25.13 -21.55
C PHE A 159 29.44 25.99 -20.75
N GLU A 160 30.25 25.38 -19.88
CA GLU A 160 31.27 26.03 -19.05
C GLU A 160 30.76 27.28 -18.29
N ILE A 161 29.53 27.20 -17.77
CA ILE A 161 28.89 28.33 -17.10
C ILE A 161 29.41 28.45 -15.67
N ASP A 162 30.27 29.43 -15.42
CA ASP A 162 30.70 29.73 -14.06
C ASP A 162 29.63 30.51 -13.28
N PHE A 163 29.41 30.10 -12.03
CA PHE A 163 28.54 30.79 -11.10
C PHE A 163 29.41 31.48 -10.05
N PRO A 164 29.19 32.77 -9.75
CA PRO A 164 29.97 33.45 -8.73
C PRO A 164 29.83 32.69 -7.40
N LEU A 165 30.95 32.21 -6.86
CA LEU A 165 31.00 31.62 -5.52
C LEU A 165 30.56 32.69 -4.52
N LYS A 166 29.30 32.64 -4.10
CA LYS A 166 28.86 33.41 -2.95
C LYS A 166 29.48 32.75 -1.71
N ARG A 167 30.50 33.41 -1.16
CA ARG A 167 30.85 33.32 0.27
C ARG A 167 29.68 33.83 1.11
#